data_AF-A0A9X0CH57-F1
#
_entry.id   AF-A0A9X0CH57-F1
#
_cell.length_a   1.000
_cell.length_b   1.000
_cell.length_c   1.000
_cell.angle_alpha   90.00
_cell.angle_beta   90.00
_cell.angle_gamma   90.00
#
_symmetry.space_group_name_H-M   'P 1'
#
loop_
_entity.id
_entity.type
_entity.pdbx_description
1 polymer ?
#
loop_
_entity_poly.entity_id
_entity_poly.type
_entity_poly.pdbx_seq_one_letter_code
_entity_poly.pdbx_strand_id
1 'polypeptide(L)'
;MFRLLQSMSRGRLHLPCESKCSRTLFCGHTCKDNCVRTCPPCSEPCSNYCDHQVCRRNCGHPCQPCANECTWQCPHQKCTKPCGEICNRPRCDEPCPEQLPCGHSCVGVCGEVCPKKCRVCQEVEFRESEPGAIFVELVDCGHVFEVETLDRWMDEADLEDGNEDVEIKYKRCPTCSAPILYGRRYGNVVKKILADLEAVKRRAFLSDVASRKQIQRIRKEVQEIKGIQKEVIEEIDQSITGGRLTSEELNKCQNQVTFLKFLGSLITKHKITNETCSELYCKINILTSRIMRRRDCFSEQELKEFEGELIRTKLLVCIKGLGPEDSRSVDSLRSALDSGEAIDHQRMKDFMADINRIKQGHRLSKEVEVTNCGSELNDMIVKTRNFTQGPWYKCIKGHVYSAVECVQEGSITCPDCLAATRRTTQAQPEVVPTPMKLSQLMNMTFKHGLVTGAKRKRKKRPGKASKARG
;
A
#
# COMPACT_ATOMS: atom_id res chain seq x y z
N MET A 1 35.93 11.97 -1.41
CA MET A 1 34.72 12.58 -0.81
C MET A 1 33.78 11.59 -0.13
N PHE A 2 33.43 10.44 -0.72
CA PHE A 2 32.49 9.47 -0.13
C PHE A 2 32.91 8.89 1.24
N ARG A 3 34.20 8.61 1.48
CA ARG A 3 34.71 8.13 2.78
C ARG A 3 34.76 9.21 3.88
N LEU A 4 34.82 10.49 3.50
CA LEU A 4 34.85 11.62 4.46
C LEU A 4 33.45 11.94 5.00
N LEU A 5 32.39 11.69 4.23
CA LEU A 5 31.00 11.95 4.64
C LEU A 5 30.40 10.89 5.59
N GLN A 6 30.94 9.67 5.61
CA GLN A 6 30.58 8.66 6.63
C GLN A 6 31.12 9.01 8.02
N SER A 7 32.24 9.75 8.07
CA SER A 7 32.91 10.13 9.32
C SER A 7 32.13 11.14 10.15
N MET A 8 31.43 12.11 9.53
CA MET A 8 30.73 13.18 10.26
C MET A 8 29.39 12.76 10.89
N SER A 9 28.74 11.71 10.38
CA SER A 9 27.53 11.15 11.00
C SER A 9 27.80 9.84 11.75
N ARG A 10 29.05 9.38 11.84
CA ARG A 10 29.47 8.11 12.48
C ARG A 10 28.56 6.90 12.16
N GLY A 11 28.03 6.81 10.92
CA GLY A 11 27.12 5.72 10.52
C GLY A 11 25.67 5.80 11.03
N ARG A 12 25.23 6.88 11.70
CA ARG A 12 23.89 6.98 12.32
C ARG A 12 22.71 7.21 11.36
N LEU A 13 22.97 7.65 10.13
CA LEU A 13 21.96 7.59 9.06
C LEU A 13 22.42 6.53 8.07
N HIS A 14 21.63 5.47 7.96
CA HIS A 14 21.94 4.33 7.13
C HIS A 14 21.59 4.62 5.66
N LEU A 15 22.20 3.85 4.77
CA LEU A 15 21.82 3.86 3.36
C LEU A 15 20.53 3.05 3.17
N PRO A 16 19.66 3.47 2.24
CA PRO A 16 18.45 2.71 1.92
C PRO A 16 18.81 1.30 1.44
N CYS A 17 18.00 0.32 1.83
CA CYS A 17 18.16 -1.06 1.39
C CYS A 17 17.97 -1.19 -0.13
N GLU A 18 19.00 -1.66 -0.84
CA GLU A 18 18.96 -1.85 -2.29
C GLU A 18 18.42 -3.22 -2.71
N SER A 19 18.17 -4.11 -1.74
CA SER A 19 17.63 -5.44 -2.00
C SER A 19 16.19 -5.38 -2.52
N LYS A 20 15.84 -6.37 -3.35
CA LYS A 20 14.47 -6.58 -3.79
C LYS A 20 13.60 -7.04 -2.63
N CYS A 21 12.38 -6.52 -2.60
CA CYS A 21 11.35 -7.00 -1.71
C CYS A 21 10.99 -8.44 -2.10
N SER A 22 10.72 -9.28 -1.11
CA SER A 22 10.24 -10.67 -1.30
C SER A 22 8.90 -10.91 -0.61
N ARG A 23 8.23 -9.84 -0.16
CA ARG A 23 6.94 -9.91 0.54
C ARG A 23 5.83 -10.32 -0.43
N THR A 24 4.89 -11.12 0.04
CA THR A 24 3.67 -11.49 -0.69
C THR A 24 2.60 -10.41 -0.53
N LEU A 25 2.05 -9.93 -1.64
CA LEU A 25 0.96 -8.95 -1.67
C LEU A 25 -0.38 -9.65 -1.40
N PHE A 26 -1.43 -8.89 -1.05
CA PHE A 26 -2.79 -9.44 -0.83
C PHE A 26 -3.35 -10.25 -2.00
N CYS A 27 -2.89 -9.97 -3.23
CA CYS A 27 -3.28 -10.72 -4.43
C CYS A 27 -2.54 -12.05 -4.61
N GLY A 28 -1.61 -12.40 -3.72
CA GLY A 28 -0.80 -13.62 -3.76
C GLY A 28 0.51 -13.51 -4.55
N HIS A 29 0.72 -12.43 -5.30
CA HIS A 29 1.98 -12.20 -6.02
C HIS A 29 3.09 -11.70 -5.11
N THR A 30 4.33 -12.09 -5.39
CA THR A 30 5.53 -11.57 -4.74
C THR A 30 5.84 -10.17 -5.25
N CYS A 31 6.09 -9.23 -4.34
CA CYS A 31 6.56 -7.88 -4.67
C CYS A 31 7.92 -7.96 -5.38
N LYS A 32 8.14 -7.15 -6.42
CA LYS A 32 9.43 -7.07 -7.14
C LYS A 32 10.12 -5.70 -7.01
N ASP A 33 9.53 -4.80 -6.22
CA ASP A 33 10.08 -3.48 -5.94
C ASP A 33 11.22 -3.51 -4.91
N ASN A 34 11.83 -2.36 -4.65
CA ASN A 34 12.90 -2.24 -3.66
C ASN A 34 12.32 -2.32 -2.23
N CYS A 35 13.06 -2.95 -1.32
CA CYS A 35 12.60 -3.22 0.06
C CYS A 35 12.25 -1.95 0.87
N VAL A 36 12.89 -0.82 0.52
CA VAL A 36 12.74 0.50 1.16
C VAL A 36 11.32 1.05 1.09
N ARG A 37 10.59 0.70 0.02
CA ARG A 37 9.24 1.23 -0.21
C ARG A 37 8.22 0.38 0.52
N THR A 38 7.12 1.00 0.94
CA THR A 38 5.86 0.26 1.08
C THR A 38 5.60 -0.43 -0.26
N CYS A 39 5.10 -1.67 -0.24
CA CYS A 39 4.93 -2.36 -1.51
C CYS A 39 3.89 -1.58 -2.35
N PRO A 40 4.16 -1.29 -3.63
CA PRO A 40 3.16 -0.64 -4.45
C PRO A 40 2.04 -1.63 -4.83
N PRO A 41 0.94 -1.15 -5.43
CA PRO A 41 -0.04 -2.02 -6.06
C PRO A 41 0.64 -3.00 -7.01
N CYS A 42 0.18 -4.25 -7.01
CA CYS A 42 0.81 -5.32 -7.78
C CYS A 42 0.91 -4.98 -9.28
N SER A 43 2.12 -5.05 -9.83
CA SER A 43 2.42 -4.78 -11.24
C SER A 43 2.35 -6.03 -12.13
N GLU A 44 2.19 -7.22 -11.57
CA GLU A 44 2.02 -8.45 -12.35
C GLU A 44 0.73 -8.43 -13.19
N PRO A 45 0.67 -9.18 -14.30
CA PRO A 45 -0.57 -9.39 -15.05
C PRO A 45 -1.69 -9.92 -14.16
N CYS A 46 -2.91 -9.41 -14.33
CA CYS A 46 -4.04 -9.91 -13.57
C CYS A 46 -4.48 -11.30 -14.07
N SER A 47 -4.54 -12.27 -13.17
CA SER A 47 -5.00 -13.63 -13.48
C SER A 47 -6.53 -13.77 -13.54
N ASN A 48 -7.30 -12.70 -13.35
CA ASN A 48 -8.77 -12.77 -13.36
C ASN A 48 -9.29 -13.01 -14.79
N TYR A 49 -10.19 -13.97 -14.95
CA TYR A 49 -10.79 -14.30 -16.24
C TYR A 49 -12.22 -14.83 -16.09
N CYS A 50 -12.95 -14.83 -17.20
CA CYS A 50 -14.21 -15.55 -17.36
C CYS A 50 -14.30 -16.09 -18.80
N ASP A 51 -15.39 -16.79 -19.12
CA ASP A 51 -15.65 -17.35 -20.47
C ASP A 51 -15.59 -16.32 -21.61
N HIS A 52 -15.70 -15.03 -21.28
CA HIS A 52 -15.73 -13.95 -22.26
C HIS A 52 -14.39 -13.26 -22.45
N GLN A 53 -13.58 -13.15 -21.40
CA GLN A 53 -12.38 -12.32 -21.43
C GLN A 53 -11.41 -12.64 -20.29
N VAL A 54 -10.14 -12.41 -20.55
CA VAL A 54 -9.06 -12.36 -19.57
C VAL A 54 -8.73 -10.90 -19.26
N CYS A 55 -8.57 -10.55 -17.99
CA CYS A 55 -8.19 -9.20 -17.58
C CYS A 55 -6.80 -8.82 -18.11
N ARG A 56 -6.69 -7.68 -18.80
CA ARG A 56 -5.43 -7.18 -19.37
C ARG A 56 -4.76 -6.07 -18.55
N ARG A 57 -5.27 -5.79 -17.35
CA ARG A 57 -4.72 -4.78 -16.44
C ARG A 57 -3.69 -5.42 -15.49
N ASN A 58 -2.85 -4.61 -14.86
CA ASN A 58 -2.02 -5.08 -13.76
C ASN A 58 -2.92 -5.46 -12.58
N CYS A 59 -2.52 -6.49 -11.84
CA CYS A 59 -3.31 -7.10 -10.77
C CYS A 59 -3.73 -6.09 -9.69
N GLY A 60 -2.86 -5.13 -9.36
CA GLY A 60 -3.14 -4.09 -8.37
C GLY A 60 -4.17 -3.05 -8.79
N HIS A 61 -4.52 -2.97 -10.08
CA HIS A 61 -5.56 -2.05 -10.56
C HIS A 61 -6.95 -2.70 -10.53
N PRO A 62 -8.00 -1.93 -10.20
CA PRO A 62 -9.36 -2.44 -10.25
C PRO A 62 -9.72 -3.00 -11.63
N CYS A 63 -10.26 -4.22 -11.65
CA CYS A 63 -10.78 -4.88 -12.84
C CYS A 63 -12.13 -4.28 -13.24
N GLN A 64 -12.44 -4.34 -14.53
CA GLN A 64 -13.80 -4.03 -15.01
C GLN A 64 -14.66 -5.30 -14.94
N PRO A 65 -15.85 -5.25 -14.31
CA PRO A 65 -16.79 -6.36 -14.35
C PRO A 65 -17.22 -6.70 -15.78
N CYS A 66 -17.43 -7.99 -16.05
CA CYS A 66 -17.91 -8.44 -17.35
C CYS A 66 -19.42 -8.14 -17.50
N ALA A 67 -19.80 -7.42 -18.55
CA ALA A 67 -21.19 -7.05 -18.83
C ALA A 67 -21.90 -8.00 -19.82
N ASN A 68 -21.19 -9.01 -20.36
CA ASN A 68 -21.78 -9.98 -21.29
C ASN A 68 -22.76 -10.91 -20.57
N GLU A 69 -23.67 -11.51 -21.32
CA GLU A 69 -24.61 -12.50 -20.81
C GLU A 69 -23.88 -13.71 -20.22
N CYS A 70 -24.29 -14.19 -19.04
CA CYS A 70 -23.64 -15.32 -18.41
C CYS A 70 -23.90 -16.62 -19.20
N THR A 71 -22.82 -17.33 -19.55
CA THR A 71 -22.81 -18.64 -20.23
C THR A 71 -23.23 -19.81 -19.34
N TRP A 72 -23.47 -19.59 -18.04
CA TRP A 72 -23.79 -20.66 -17.10
C TRP A 72 -25.23 -21.14 -17.27
N GLN A 73 -25.39 -22.15 -18.11
CA GLN A 73 -26.66 -22.80 -18.39
C GLN A 73 -26.48 -24.33 -18.49
N CYS A 74 -27.51 -25.05 -18.10
CA CYS A 74 -27.68 -26.50 -18.33
C CYS A 74 -29.17 -26.76 -18.65
N PRO A 75 -29.54 -27.98 -19.08
CA PRO A 75 -30.94 -28.32 -19.37
C PRO A 75 -31.92 -28.02 -18.23
N HIS A 76 -31.44 -28.00 -16.99
CA HIS A 76 -32.25 -27.77 -15.79
C HIS A 76 -32.38 -26.28 -15.40
N GLN A 77 -31.36 -25.46 -15.70
CA GLN A 77 -31.24 -24.12 -15.13
C GLN A 77 -30.43 -23.18 -16.03
N LYS A 78 -30.81 -21.89 -16.10
CA LYS A 78 -30.10 -20.86 -16.87
C LYS A 78 -29.93 -19.57 -16.08
N CYS A 79 -28.71 -19.04 -16.06
CA CYS A 79 -28.44 -17.71 -15.50
C CYS A 79 -28.92 -16.61 -16.46
N THR A 80 -29.54 -15.56 -15.93
CA THR A 80 -29.98 -14.39 -16.71
C THR A 80 -29.25 -13.10 -16.35
N LYS A 81 -28.31 -13.18 -15.40
CA LYS A 81 -27.51 -12.04 -14.94
C LYS A 81 -26.29 -11.80 -15.85
N PRO A 82 -25.75 -10.58 -15.87
CA PRO A 82 -24.44 -10.31 -16.47
C PRO A 82 -23.36 -11.21 -15.84
N CYS A 83 -22.37 -11.61 -16.63
CA CYS A 83 -21.32 -12.54 -16.22
C CYS A 83 -20.54 -12.07 -14.99
N GLY A 84 -20.32 -10.76 -14.82
CA GLY A 84 -19.66 -10.18 -13.65
C GLY A 84 -20.52 -10.08 -12.39
N GLU A 85 -21.82 -10.30 -12.47
CA GLU A 85 -22.74 -10.26 -11.32
C GLU A 85 -22.92 -11.65 -10.71
N ILE A 86 -23.38 -11.70 -9.45
CA ILE A 86 -23.77 -12.95 -8.79
C ILE A 86 -24.88 -13.61 -9.62
N CYS A 87 -24.69 -14.88 -9.95
CA CYS A 87 -25.63 -15.66 -10.74
C CYS A 87 -26.91 -15.94 -9.93
N ASN A 88 -28.05 -15.88 -10.61
CA ASN A 88 -29.38 -16.07 -10.03
C ASN A 88 -29.92 -17.50 -10.16
N ARG A 89 -29.04 -18.50 -10.28
CA ARG A 89 -29.40 -19.92 -10.35
C ARG A 89 -28.64 -20.74 -9.30
N PRO A 90 -29.21 -21.85 -8.80
CA PRO A 90 -28.51 -22.76 -7.90
C PRO A 90 -27.49 -23.64 -8.64
N ARG A 91 -26.67 -24.35 -7.85
CA ARG A 91 -25.82 -25.46 -8.32
C ARG A 91 -26.71 -26.55 -8.92
N CYS A 92 -26.19 -27.28 -9.90
CA CYS A 92 -26.86 -28.44 -10.48
C CYS A 92 -26.14 -29.69 -9.99
N ASP A 93 -26.89 -30.66 -9.46
CA ASP A 93 -26.35 -31.89 -8.87
C ASP A 93 -26.64 -33.13 -9.72
N GLU A 94 -27.22 -32.92 -10.90
CA GLU A 94 -27.49 -33.97 -11.87
C GLU A 94 -26.19 -34.45 -12.53
N PRO A 95 -26.04 -35.78 -12.77
CA PRO A 95 -24.88 -36.31 -13.47
C PRO A 95 -24.79 -35.76 -14.90
N CYS A 96 -23.57 -35.67 -15.42
CA CYS A 96 -23.36 -35.22 -16.78
C CYS A 96 -23.93 -36.24 -17.79
N PRO A 97 -24.79 -35.83 -18.75
CA PRO A 97 -25.37 -36.75 -19.73
C PRO A 97 -24.39 -37.10 -20.88
N GLU A 98 -23.22 -36.47 -20.93
CA GLU A 98 -22.23 -36.65 -22.00
C GLU A 98 -21.42 -37.95 -21.86
N GLN A 99 -20.90 -38.43 -22.98
CA GLN A 99 -19.93 -39.54 -23.01
C GLN A 99 -18.52 -39.02 -23.22
N LEU A 100 -17.55 -39.62 -22.52
CA LEU A 100 -16.14 -39.32 -22.70
C LEU A 100 -15.63 -39.90 -24.03
N PRO A 101 -14.47 -39.44 -24.56
CA PRO A 101 -13.91 -39.96 -25.82
C PRO A 101 -13.65 -41.48 -25.84
N CYS A 102 -13.55 -42.11 -24.66
CA CYS A 102 -13.42 -43.56 -24.50
C CYS A 102 -14.75 -44.32 -24.65
N GLY A 103 -15.89 -43.64 -24.86
CA GLY A 103 -17.23 -44.23 -25.01
C GLY A 103 -17.97 -44.50 -23.70
N HIS A 104 -17.36 -44.24 -22.55
CA HIS A 104 -18.01 -44.41 -21.24
C HIS A 104 -18.72 -43.14 -20.78
N SER A 105 -19.75 -43.31 -19.94
CA SER A 105 -20.47 -42.20 -19.32
C SER A 105 -19.54 -41.30 -18.52
N CYS A 106 -19.73 -39.99 -18.64
CA CYS A 106 -18.96 -39.01 -17.88
C CYS A 106 -19.23 -39.14 -16.38
N VAL A 107 -18.16 -39.06 -15.58
CA VAL A 107 -18.24 -39.04 -14.10
C VAL A 107 -18.51 -37.64 -13.56
N GLY A 108 -18.61 -36.65 -14.45
CA GLY A 108 -18.78 -35.25 -14.13
C GLY A 108 -20.20 -34.87 -13.74
N VAL A 109 -20.36 -33.62 -13.31
CA VAL A 109 -21.65 -33.00 -13.02
C VAL A 109 -22.17 -32.15 -14.20
N CYS A 110 -23.48 -32.07 -14.34
CA CYS A 110 -24.14 -31.36 -15.43
C CYS A 110 -23.82 -29.84 -15.43
N GLY A 111 -23.42 -29.32 -16.60
CA GLY A 111 -23.14 -27.89 -16.82
C GLY A 111 -21.71 -27.43 -16.49
N GLU A 112 -20.86 -28.31 -15.94
CA GLU A 112 -19.43 -28.07 -15.73
C GLU A 112 -18.58 -28.63 -16.88
N VAL A 113 -17.28 -28.34 -16.84
CA VAL A 113 -16.31 -28.97 -17.76
C VAL A 113 -16.21 -30.46 -17.40
N CYS A 114 -16.44 -31.33 -18.39
CA CYS A 114 -16.34 -32.77 -18.21
C CYS A 114 -14.92 -33.15 -17.76
N PRO A 115 -14.77 -33.89 -16.65
CA PRO A 115 -13.47 -34.39 -16.22
C PRO A 115 -12.83 -35.26 -17.31
N LYS A 116 -11.52 -35.12 -17.52
CA LYS A 116 -10.79 -35.99 -18.48
C LYS A 116 -10.64 -37.42 -17.98
N LYS A 117 -10.88 -37.64 -16.68
CA LYS A 117 -10.76 -38.94 -16.01
C LYS A 117 -12.04 -39.76 -16.16
N CYS A 118 -11.89 -41.07 -16.32
CA CYS A 118 -12.97 -42.02 -16.55
C CYS A 118 -12.96 -43.12 -15.50
N ARG A 119 -14.09 -43.33 -14.80
CA ARG A 119 -14.24 -44.37 -13.76
C ARG A 119 -13.97 -45.78 -14.27
N VAL A 120 -14.28 -46.08 -15.54
CA VAL A 120 -14.05 -47.42 -16.12
C VAL A 120 -12.60 -47.61 -16.55
N CYS A 121 -12.02 -46.63 -17.27
CA CYS A 121 -10.64 -46.74 -17.74
C CYS A 121 -9.60 -46.58 -16.63
N GLN A 122 -9.95 -45.93 -15.51
CA GLN A 122 -9.07 -45.59 -14.39
C GLN A 122 -9.67 -46.10 -13.07
N GLU A 123 -10.19 -47.32 -13.06
CA GLU A 123 -10.89 -47.94 -11.92
C GLU A 123 -10.13 -47.80 -10.59
N VAL A 124 -8.79 -47.90 -10.62
CA VAL A 124 -7.94 -47.78 -9.43
C VAL A 124 -8.07 -46.42 -8.73
N GLU A 125 -8.22 -45.33 -9.48
CA GLU A 125 -8.33 -43.98 -8.90
C GLU A 125 -9.72 -43.71 -8.28
N PHE A 126 -10.73 -44.48 -8.67
CA PHE A 126 -12.13 -44.29 -8.25
C PHE A 126 -12.66 -45.42 -7.35
N ARG A 127 -11.79 -46.36 -6.95
CA ARG A 127 -12.17 -47.55 -6.19
C ARG A 127 -12.70 -47.23 -4.79
N GLU A 128 -12.20 -46.16 -4.17
CA GLU A 128 -12.62 -45.72 -2.84
C GLU A 128 -13.87 -44.84 -2.86
N SER A 129 -14.39 -44.49 -4.03
CA SER A 129 -15.56 -43.61 -4.18
C SER A 129 -16.86 -44.41 -4.26
N GLU A 130 -17.95 -43.84 -3.75
CA GLU A 130 -19.26 -44.50 -3.78
C GLU A 130 -19.77 -44.76 -5.21
N PRO A 131 -20.52 -45.86 -5.43
CA PRO A 131 -21.18 -46.12 -6.71
C PRO A 131 -22.16 -44.98 -7.03
N GLY A 132 -21.86 -44.20 -8.08
CA GLY A 132 -22.68 -43.04 -8.47
C GLY A 132 -22.14 -41.69 -8.00
N ALA A 133 -21.03 -41.65 -7.24
CA ALA A 133 -20.38 -40.39 -6.90
C ALA A 133 -20.03 -39.59 -8.17
N ILE A 134 -20.25 -38.28 -8.10
CA ILE A 134 -20.02 -37.31 -9.17
C ILE A 134 -18.82 -36.43 -8.83
N PHE A 135 -18.12 -36.00 -9.87
CA PHE A 135 -16.85 -35.30 -9.74
C PHE A 135 -16.84 -33.96 -10.47
N VAL A 136 -15.96 -33.08 -10.03
CA VAL A 136 -15.69 -31.79 -10.68
C VAL A 136 -14.18 -31.63 -10.88
N GLU A 137 -13.79 -31.20 -12.07
CA GLU A 137 -12.41 -30.87 -12.41
C GLU A 137 -12.20 -29.36 -12.27
N LEU A 138 -11.24 -28.95 -11.44
CA LEU A 138 -10.87 -27.54 -11.31
C LEU A 138 -10.07 -27.10 -12.54
N VAL A 139 -10.64 -26.23 -13.37
CA VAL A 139 -10.03 -25.77 -14.64
C VAL A 139 -8.64 -25.15 -14.43
N ASP A 140 -8.42 -24.47 -13.30
CA ASP A 140 -7.16 -23.78 -13.01
C ASP A 140 -5.97 -24.72 -12.77
N CYS A 141 -6.20 -25.98 -12.37
CA CYS A 141 -5.12 -26.91 -12.02
C CYS A 141 -5.33 -28.37 -12.48
N GLY A 142 -6.48 -28.72 -13.03
CA GLY A 142 -6.82 -30.06 -13.52
C GLY A 142 -7.05 -31.12 -12.44
N HIS A 143 -7.04 -30.76 -11.16
CA HIS A 143 -7.34 -31.70 -10.08
C HIS A 143 -8.85 -31.99 -10.03
N VAL A 144 -9.17 -33.25 -9.80
CA VAL A 144 -10.55 -33.77 -9.78
C VAL A 144 -10.92 -34.10 -8.34
N PHE A 145 -12.09 -33.62 -7.91
CA PHE A 145 -12.61 -33.84 -6.56
C PHE A 145 -14.05 -34.34 -6.63
N GLU A 146 -14.44 -35.10 -5.62
CA GLU A 146 -15.84 -35.41 -5.39
C GLU A 146 -16.61 -34.13 -5.04
N VAL A 147 -17.81 -34.00 -5.61
CA VAL A 147 -18.64 -32.79 -5.50
C VAL A 147 -18.96 -32.46 -4.05
N GLU A 148 -19.38 -33.42 -3.23
CA GLU A 148 -19.76 -33.17 -1.83
C GLU A 148 -18.60 -32.62 -1.00
N THR A 149 -17.41 -33.22 -1.18
CA THR A 149 -16.19 -32.81 -0.48
C THR A 149 -15.77 -31.40 -0.88
N LEU A 150 -15.79 -31.07 -2.17
CA LEU A 150 -15.38 -29.75 -2.63
C LEU A 150 -16.44 -28.67 -2.35
N ASP A 151 -17.72 -29.03 -2.35
CA ASP A 151 -18.81 -28.14 -1.96
C ASP A 151 -18.64 -27.68 -0.52
N ARG A 152 -18.40 -28.63 0.40
CA ARG A 152 -18.11 -28.32 1.80
C ARG A 152 -16.89 -27.40 1.92
N TRP A 153 -15.79 -27.70 1.24
CA TRP A 153 -14.58 -26.86 1.23
C TRP A 153 -14.82 -25.42 0.71
N MET A 154 -15.69 -25.27 -0.29
CA MET A 154 -15.99 -23.97 -0.89
C MET A 154 -17.00 -23.15 -0.08
N ASP A 155 -17.89 -23.81 0.65
CA ASP A 155 -18.92 -23.18 1.49
C ASP A 155 -18.46 -22.95 2.93
N GLU A 156 -17.44 -23.67 3.39
CA GLU A 156 -16.73 -23.38 4.64
C GLU A 156 -16.27 -21.92 4.65
N ALA A 157 -16.83 -21.12 5.57
CA ALA A 157 -16.33 -19.79 5.82
C ALA A 157 -14.95 -19.90 6.49
N ASP A 158 -13.98 -19.09 6.06
CA ASP A 158 -12.68 -18.97 6.74
C ASP A 158 -12.87 -18.17 8.05
N LEU A 159 -13.68 -18.70 8.97
CA LEU A 159 -13.86 -18.20 10.33
C LEU A 159 -12.79 -18.87 11.18
N GLU A 160 -11.75 -18.14 11.57
CA GLU A 160 -10.84 -18.61 12.63
C GLU A 160 -11.56 -18.51 13.98
N ASP A 161 -11.44 -19.55 14.80
CA ASP A 161 -12.07 -19.69 16.12
C ASP A 161 -11.98 -18.38 16.93
N GLY A 162 -13.12 -17.71 17.08
CA GLY A 162 -13.28 -16.52 17.93
C GLY A 162 -13.19 -15.16 17.23
N ASN A 163 -13.03 -15.08 15.91
CA ASN A 163 -13.00 -13.81 15.18
C ASN A 163 -14.25 -13.62 14.29
N GLU A 164 -14.96 -12.50 14.42
CA GLU A 164 -16.15 -12.18 13.61
C GLU A 164 -15.80 -11.75 12.17
N ASP A 165 -14.54 -11.36 11.94
CA ASP A 165 -14.08 -10.77 10.69
C ASP A 165 -13.35 -11.80 9.81
N VAL A 166 -13.72 -11.86 8.52
CA VAL A 166 -13.26 -12.89 7.58
C VAL A 166 -12.05 -12.39 6.80
N GLU A 167 -10.98 -13.19 6.74
CA GLU A 167 -9.81 -12.89 5.92
C GLU A 167 -10.13 -12.98 4.41
N ILE A 168 -9.77 -11.95 3.66
CA ILE A 168 -9.97 -11.86 2.21
C ILE A 168 -8.80 -12.54 1.51
N LYS A 169 -9.02 -13.78 1.05
CA LYS A 169 -8.06 -14.56 0.26
C LYS A 169 -8.77 -15.40 -0.80
N TYR A 170 -8.03 -15.81 -1.83
CA TYR A 170 -8.52 -16.82 -2.77
C TYR A 170 -8.68 -18.15 -2.05
N LYS A 171 -9.80 -18.85 -2.31
CA LYS A 171 -9.90 -20.28 -2.01
C LYS A 171 -8.89 -21.04 -2.88
N ARG A 172 -8.23 -22.03 -2.29
CA ARG A 172 -7.14 -22.77 -2.92
C ARG A 172 -7.54 -24.22 -3.14
N CYS A 173 -6.97 -24.83 -4.17
CA CYS A 173 -7.08 -26.26 -4.43
C CYS A 173 -6.50 -27.05 -3.24
N PRO A 174 -7.25 -28.01 -2.65
CA PRO A 174 -6.78 -28.82 -1.51
C PRO A 174 -5.48 -29.60 -1.80
N THR A 175 -5.23 -29.99 -3.05
CA THR A 175 -4.07 -30.81 -3.42
C THR A 175 -2.82 -30.00 -3.75
N CYS A 176 -2.96 -28.92 -4.54
CA CYS A 176 -1.80 -28.18 -5.07
C CYS A 176 -1.73 -26.72 -4.62
N SER A 177 -2.68 -26.25 -3.80
CA SER A 177 -2.77 -24.87 -3.32
C SER A 177 -2.91 -23.79 -4.41
N ALA A 178 -3.14 -24.16 -5.66
CA ALA A 178 -3.44 -23.23 -6.74
C ALA A 178 -4.74 -22.46 -6.45
N PRO A 179 -4.80 -21.14 -6.72
CA PRO A 179 -6.01 -20.36 -6.50
C PRO A 179 -7.13 -20.81 -7.44
N ILE A 180 -8.34 -20.96 -6.89
CA ILE A 180 -9.55 -21.29 -7.65
C ILE A 180 -10.14 -19.98 -8.16
N LEU A 181 -9.88 -19.68 -9.43
CA LEU A 181 -10.26 -18.43 -10.10
C LEU A 181 -11.48 -18.60 -11.00
N TYR A 182 -11.77 -19.83 -11.41
CA TYR A 182 -12.90 -20.13 -12.27
C TYR A 182 -13.53 -21.48 -11.93
N GLY A 183 -14.86 -21.50 -11.98
CA GLY A 183 -15.70 -22.68 -11.89
C GLY A 183 -17.13 -22.22 -11.99
N ARG A 184 -17.99 -22.91 -12.75
CA ARG A 184 -19.35 -22.41 -12.95
C ARG A 184 -20.19 -22.69 -11.70
N ARG A 185 -20.11 -23.92 -11.16
CA ARG A 185 -20.70 -24.36 -9.88
C ARG A 185 -20.34 -23.45 -8.72
N TYR A 186 -19.06 -23.10 -8.62
CA TYR A 186 -18.52 -22.23 -7.56
C TYR A 186 -18.46 -20.76 -7.96
N GLY A 187 -19.05 -20.38 -9.09
CA GLY A 187 -18.93 -19.04 -9.67
C GLY A 187 -19.41 -17.95 -8.72
N ASN A 188 -20.45 -18.21 -7.93
CA ASN A 188 -20.93 -17.25 -6.93
C ASN A 188 -19.94 -17.05 -5.78
N VAL A 189 -19.25 -18.10 -5.32
CA VAL A 189 -18.22 -18.01 -4.27
C VAL A 189 -17.02 -17.22 -4.81
N VAL A 190 -16.52 -17.60 -5.98
CA VAL A 190 -15.41 -16.93 -6.65
C VAL A 190 -15.72 -15.45 -6.91
N LYS A 191 -16.92 -15.12 -7.40
CA LYS A 191 -17.33 -13.72 -7.64
C LYS A 191 -17.40 -12.89 -6.37
N LYS A 192 -17.84 -13.47 -5.24
CA LYS A 192 -17.83 -12.77 -3.93
C LYS A 192 -16.40 -12.44 -3.51
N ILE A 193 -15.49 -13.41 -3.58
CA ILE A 193 -14.06 -13.21 -3.27
C ILE A 193 -13.44 -12.16 -4.19
N LEU A 194 -13.72 -12.24 -5.50
CA LEU A 194 -13.26 -11.24 -6.47
C LEU A 194 -13.82 -9.85 -6.14
N ALA A 195 -15.09 -9.73 -5.74
CA ALA A 195 -15.66 -8.45 -5.35
C ALA A 195 -14.97 -7.84 -4.11
N ASP A 196 -14.64 -8.68 -3.13
CA ASP A 196 -13.89 -8.28 -1.93
C ASP A 196 -12.46 -7.83 -2.30
N LEU A 197 -11.74 -8.60 -3.13
CA LEU A 197 -10.42 -8.21 -3.65
C LEU A 197 -10.47 -6.94 -4.50
N GLU A 198 -11.53 -6.72 -5.26
CA GLU A 198 -11.74 -5.49 -6.02
C GLU A 198 -12.02 -4.30 -5.10
N ALA A 199 -12.66 -4.50 -3.94
CA ALA A 199 -12.79 -3.48 -2.91
C ALA A 199 -11.43 -3.14 -2.29
N VAL A 200 -10.59 -4.14 -2.00
CA VAL A 200 -9.19 -3.95 -1.57
C VAL A 200 -8.42 -3.12 -2.60
N LYS A 201 -8.44 -3.52 -3.89
CA LYS A 201 -7.78 -2.80 -4.98
C LYS A 201 -8.26 -1.36 -5.10
N ARG A 202 -9.57 -1.11 -4.98
CA ARG A 202 -10.11 0.26 -5.00
C ARG A 202 -9.61 1.09 -3.81
N ARG A 203 -9.59 0.54 -2.59
CA ARG A 203 -9.09 1.25 -1.40
C ARG A 203 -7.60 1.57 -1.54
N ALA A 204 -6.78 0.59 -1.93
CA ALA A 204 -5.35 0.76 -2.16
C ALA A 204 -5.05 1.73 -3.31
N PHE A 205 -5.76 1.62 -4.43
CA PHE A 205 -5.55 2.49 -5.60
C PHE A 205 -6.02 3.93 -5.35
N LEU A 206 -7.16 4.15 -4.69
CA LEU A 206 -7.62 5.49 -4.34
C LEU A 206 -6.70 6.17 -3.32
N SER A 207 -6.06 5.41 -2.43
CA SER A 207 -5.05 5.94 -1.50
C SER A 207 -3.74 6.38 -2.18
N ASP A 208 -3.48 5.92 -3.41
CA ASP A 208 -2.26 6.24 -4.15
C ASP A 208 -2.36 7.57 -4.92
N VAL A 209 -3.57 8.11 -5.12
CA VAL A 209 -3.76 9.40 -5.81
C VAL A 209 -3.60 10.56 -4.83
N ALA A 210 -2.56 11.38 -5.04
CA ALA A 210 -2.31 12.61 -4.30
C ALA A 210 -3.52 13.57 -4.30
N SER A 211 -3.97 13.97 -3.11
CA SER A 211 -5.00 15.00 -2.97
C SER A 211 -4.48 16.35 -3.43
N ARG A 212 -5.19 17.03 -4.36
CA ARG A 212 -4.87 18.42 -4.77
C ARG A 212 -4.75 19.37 -3.57
N LYS A 213 -5.53 19.13 -2.50
CA LYS A 213 -5.47 19.93 -1.27
C LYS A 213 -4.14 19.75 -0.54
N GLN A 214 -3.58 18.53 -0.52
CA GLN A 214 -2.31 18.24 0.15
C GLN A 214 -1.13 18.82 -0.65
N ILE A 215 -1.18 18.75 -1.98
CA ILE A 215 -0.22 19.45 -2.86
C ILE A 215 -0.20 20.96 -2.55
N GLN A 216 -1.37 21.59 -2.48
CA GLN A 216 -1.47 23.02 -2.20
C GLN A 216 -0.95 23.39 -0.80
N ARG A 217 -1.18 22.52 0.20
CA ARG A 217 -0.66 22.71 1.57
C ARG A 217 0.87 22.66 1.57
N ILE A 218 1.47 21.63 0.98
CA ILE A 218 2.93 21.49 0.92
C ILE A 218 3.55 22.70 0.24
N ARG A 219 2.98 23.18 -0.88
CA ARG A 219 3.48 24.40 -1.55
C ARG A 219 3.50 25.62 -0.63
N LYS A 220 2.47 25.82 0.18
CA LYS A 220 2.45 26.91 1.16
C LYS A 220 3.55 26.73 2.20
N GLU A 221 3.73 25.52 2.70
CA GLU A 221 4.77 25.22 3.68
C GLU A 221 6.21 25.35 3.14
N VAL A 222 6.43 25.04 1.85
CA VAL A 222 7.71 25.26 1.15
C VAL A 222 8.10 26.74 1.19
N GLN A 223 7.15 27.65 0.93
CA GLN A 223 7.38 29.10 0.94
C GLN A 223 7.70 29.66 2.33
N GLU A 224 7.36 28.93 3.39
CA GLU A 224 7.62 29.33 4.78
C GLU A 224 9.03 28.92 5.26
N ILE A 225 9.78 28.13 4.47
CA ILE A 225 11.16 27.74 4.81
C ILE A 225 12.07 28.97 4.77
N LYS A 226 12.76 29.25 5.88
CA LYS A 226 13.73 30.35 6.03
C LYS A 226 15.08 29.79 6.49
N GLY A 227 16.17 30.49 6.17
CA GLY A 227 17.53 30.12 6.61
C GLY A 227 18.17 28.96 5.84
N ILE A 228 17.48 28.39 4.85
CA ILE A 228 17.99 27.35 3.95
C ILE A 228 18.28 27.97 2.58
N GLN A 229 19.24 27.38 1.85
CA GLN A 229 19.63 27.77 0.49
C GLN A 229 18.43 27.77 -0.47
N LYS A 230 18.31 28.77 -1.34
CA LYS A 230 17.14 28.95 -2.22
C LYS A 230 17.03 27.83 -3.24
N GLU A 231 18.16 27.35 -3.73
CA GLU A 231 18.30 26.28 -4.72
C GLU A 231 17.63 24.99 -4.22
N VAL A 232 17.76 24.70 -2.92
CA VAL A 232 17.14 23.54 -2.26
C VAL A 232 15.61 23.67 -2.24
N ILE A 233 15.11 24.88 -1.96
CA ILE A 233 13.66 25.16 -1.90
C ILE A 233 13.06 25.06 -3.32
N GLU A 234 13.77 25.59 -4.33
CA GLU A 234 13.37 25.53 -5.74
C GLU A 234 13.31 24.08 -6.27
N GLU A 235 14.23 23.21 -5.87
CA GLU A 235 14.21 21.79 -6.26
C GLU A 235 12.95 21.06 -5.76
N ILE A 236 12.49 21.37 -4.53
CA ILE A 236 11.24 20.82 -3.99
C ILE A 236 10.04 21.38 -4.75
N ASP A 237 10.01 22.69 -5.01
CA ASP A 237 8.88 23.31 -5.73
C ASP A 237 8.76 22.78 -7.17
N GLN A 238 9.89 22.58 -7.86
CA GLN A 238 9.93 21.92 -9.18
C GLN A 238 9.40 20.48 -9.11
N SER A 239 9.79 19.73 -8.07
CA SER A 239 9.30 18.37 -7.85
C SER A 239 7.78 18.34 -7.64
N ILE A 240 7.21 19.36 -6.98
CA ILE A 240 5.76 19.46 -6.74
C ILE A 240 4.98 19.97 -7.96
N THR A 241 5.63 20.68 -8.89
CA THR A 241 5.00 21.26 -10.09
C THR A 241 5.12 20.36 -11.33
N GLY A 242 6.01 19.35 -11.31
CA GLY A 242 6.38 18.52 -12.46
C GLY A 242 5.34 17.53 -13.00
N GLY A 243 4.13 17.40 -12.43
CA GLY A 243 3.09 16.55 -13.00
C GLY A 243 2.14 15.89 -11.98
N ARG A 244 1.61 14.70 -12.34
CA ARG A 244 0.81 13.87 -11.43
C ARG A 244 1.75 13.15 -10.46
N LEU A 245 1.71 13.53 -9.19
CA LEU A 245 2.46 12.89 -8.11
C LEU A 245 1.69 11.70 -7.54
N THR A 246 2.42 10.66 -7.18
CA THR A 246 1.96 9.56 -6.33
C THR A 246 1.87 10.01 -4.86
N SER A 247 1.13 9.26 -4.04
CA SER A 247 1.04 9.51 -2.59
C SER A 247 2.43 9.43 -1.91
N GLU A 248 3.26 8.48 -2.33
CA GLU A 248 4.65 8.31 -1.84
C GLU A 248 5.55 9.52 -2.16
N GLU A 249 5.50 10.02 -3.41
CA GLU A 249 6.28 11.20 -3.80
C GLU A 249 5.83 12.44 -3.02
N LEU A 250 4.53 12.54 -2.72
CA LEU A 250 3.98 13.62 -1.93
C LEU A 250 4.41 13.54 -0.46
N ASN A 251 4.39 12.34 0.13
CA ASN A 251 4.89 12.09 1.48
C ASN A 251 6.39 12.40 1.58
N LYS A 252 7.17 12.03 0.55
CA LYS A 252 8.57 12.42 0.45
C LYS A 252 8.72 13.95 0.50
N CYS A 253 8.00 14.68 -0.36
CA CYS A 253 8.08 16.15 -0.39
C CYS A 253 7.66 16.75 0.96
N GLN A 254 6.59 16.25 1.57
CA GLN A 254 6.14 16.71 2.89
C GLN A 254 7.21 16.49 3.96
N ASN A 255 7.82 15.30 4.02
CA ASN A 255 8.87 15.01 5.00
C ASN A 255 10.12 15.88 4.76
N GLN A 256 10.52 16.09 3.49
CA GLN A 256 11.59 17.03 3.15
C GLN A 256 11.30 18.44 3.67
N VAL A 257 10.09 18.95 3.42
CA VAL A 257 9.65 20.27 3.90
C VAL A 257 9.66 20.33 5.42
N THR A 258 9.10 19.34 6.11
CA THR A 258 9.10 19.27 7.59
C THR A 258 10.53 19.33 8.15
N PHE A 259 11.45 18.52 7.61
CA PHE A 259 12.84 18.50 8.07
C PHE A 259 13.59 19.81 7.79
N LEU A 260 13.39 20.39 6.61
CA LEU A 260 14.03 21.65 6.23
C LEU A 260 13.48 22.85 7.01
N LYS A 261 12.17 22.90 7.28
CA LYS A 261 11.58 23.91 8.17
C LYS A 261 12.18 23.83 9.57
N PHE A 262 12.37 22.61 10.09
CA PHE A 262 13.01 22.41 11.38
C PHE A 262 14.45 22.95 11.40
N LEU A 263 15.28 22.55 10.43
CA LEU A 263 16.66 23.02 10.32
C LEU A 263 16.73 24.55 10.13
N GLY A 264 15.88 25.10 9.27
CA GLY A 264 15.78 26.54 9.03
C GLY A 264 15.38 27.34 10.27
N SER A 265 14.50 26.78 11.11
CA SER A 265 14.11 27.39 12.39
C SER A 265 15.29 27.49 13.36
N LEU A 266 16.17 26.48 13.40
CA LEU A 266 17.38 26.51 14.21
C LEU A 266 18.36 27.56 13.72
N ILE A 267 18.59 27.63 12.40
CA ILE A 267 19.47 28.63 11.78
C ILE A 267 19.00 30.04 12.11
N THR A 268 17.70 30.31 11.91
CA THR A 268 17.13 31.64 12.07
C THR A 268 17.04 32.07 13.54
N LYS A 269 16.59 31.18 14.43
CA LYS A 269 16.46 31.47 15.88
C LYS A 269 17.81 31.72 16.54
N HIS A 270 18.83 30.94 16.19
CA HIS A 270 20.15 31.01 16.82
C HIS A 270 21.22 31.73 16.01
N LYS A 271 20.84 32.35 14.87
CA LYS A 271 21.74 33.09 13.96
C LYS A 271 22.99 32.27 13.59
N ILE A 272 22.77 31.01 13.22
CA ILE A 272 23.84 30.07 12.87
C ILE A 272 24.32 30.39 11.46
N THR A 273 25.61 30.73 11.35
CA THR A 273 26.32 31.01 10.10
C THR A 273 27.66 30.30 10.14
N ASN A 274 28.37 30.24 9.01
CA ASN A 274 29.70 29.64 9.00
C ASN A 274 30.67 30.40 9.93
N GLU A 275 30.48 31.72 10.04
CA GLU A 275 31.28 32.60 10.87
C GLU A 275 30.94 32.47 12.36
N THR A 276 29.66 32.31 12.72
CA THR A 276 29.24 32.20 14.13
C THR A 276 29.45 30.79 14.70
N CYS A 277 29.21 29.74 13.91
CA CYS A 277 29.42 28.36 14.34
C CYS A 277 29.61 27.41 13.15
N SER A 278 30.83 27.40 12.59
CA SER A 278 31.17 26.59 11.42
C SER A 278 30.83 25.10 11.59
N GLU A 279 31.03 24.51 12.77
CA GLU A 279 30.72 23.10 13.03
C GLU A 279 29.23 22.79 12.88
N LEU A 280 28.36 23.56 13.56
CA LEU A 280 26.91 23.38 13.47
C LEU A 280 26.39 23.72 12.08
N TYR A 281 26.94 24.76 11.46
CA TYR A 281 26.60 25.15 10.09
C TYR A 281 26.92 24.03 9.08
N CYS A 282 28.13 23.44 9.17
CA CYS A 282 28.53 22.28 8.36
C CYS A 282 27.60 21.08 8.60
N LYS A 283 27.28 20.77 9.87
CA LYS A 283 26.38 19.67 10.21
C LYS A 283 24.98 19.85 9.62
N ILE A 284 24.41 21.04 9.71
CA ILE A 284 23.09 21.37 9.13
C ILE A 284 23.13 21.24 7.61
N ASN A 285 24.18 21.70 6.94
CA ASN A 285 24.32 21.57 5.48
C ASN A 285 24.46 20.10 5.03
N ILE A 286 25.13 19.26 5.83
CA ILE A 286 25.22 17.82 5.56
C ILE A 286 23.86 17.15 5.70
N LEU A 287 23.10 17.49 6.75
CA LEU A 287 21.74 16.99 6.93
C LEU A 287 20.82 17.44 5.79
N THR A 288 20.90 18.72 5.40
CA THR A 288 20.18 19.29 4.25
C THR A 288 20.47 18.51 2.97
N SER A 289 21.76 18.27 2.68
CA SER A 289 22.19 17.49 1.52
C SER A 289 21.68 16.05 1.55
N ARG A 290 21.62 15.44 2.74
CA ARG A 290 21.04 14.09 2.91
C ARG A 290 19.53 14.09 2.69
N ILE A 291 18.79 15.04 3.26
CA ILE A 291 17.34 15.18 3.08
C ILE A 291 16.99 15.31 1.58
N MET A 292 17.80 16.07 0.83
CA MET A 292 17.59 16.33 -0.60
C MET A 292 18.12 15.25 -1.54
N ARG A 293 18.79 14.21 -1.03
CA ARG A 293 19.28 13.11 -1.87
C ARG A 293 18.12 12.50 -2.67
N ARG A 294 18.34 12.30 -3.98
CA ARG A 294 17.38 11.67 -4.90
C ARG A 294 16.92 10.33 -4.36
N ARG A 295 15.59 10.21 -4.20
CA ARG A 295 14.88 9.05 -3.68
C ARG A 295 13.40 9.12 -4.11
N ASP A 296 12.74 7.98 -4.12
CA ASP A 296 11.31 7.88 -4.40
C ASP A 296 10.48 8.14 -3.13
N CYS A 297 10.92 7.62 -1.99
CA CYS A 297 10.29 7.79 -0.67
C CYS A 297 11.35 7.71 0.46
N PHE A 298 10.90 7.86 1.71
CA PHE A 298 11.71 7.57 2.91
C PHE A 298 11.24 6.25 3.52
N SER A 299 12.18 5.39 3.93
CA SER A 299 11.84 4.24 4.78
C SER A 299 11.49 4.67 6.21
N GLU A 300 10.74 3.83 6.93
CA GLU A 300 10.46 4.08 8.36
C GLU A 300 11.74 4.19 9.20
N GLN A 301 12.76 3.41 8.86
CA GLN A 301 14.07 3.49 9.50
C GLN A 301 14.70 4.86 9.26
N GLU A 302 14.78 5.31 8.00
CA GLU A 302 15.32 6.64 7.68
C GLU A 302 14.56 7.76 8.39
N LEU A 303 13.23 7.69 8.45
CA LEU A 303 12.41 8.70 9.15
C LEU A 303 12.80 8.81 10.63
N LYS A 304 12.98 7.67 11.32
CA LYS A 304 13.42 7.63 12.72
C LYS A 304 14.84 8.17 12.90
N GLU A 305 15.74 7.84 11.98
CA GLU A 305 17.13 8.31 12.04
C GLU A 305 17.23 9.81 11.77
N PHE A 306 16.46 10.34 10.82
CA PHE A 306 16.36 11.78 10.58
C PHE A 306 15.78 12.51 11.78
N GLU A 307 14.67 12.01 12.35
CA GLU A 307 14.09 12.55 13.58
C GLU A 307 15.14 12.65 14.69
N GLY A 308 15.87 11.56 14.94
CA GLY A 308 16.93 11.52 15.95
C GLY A 308 18.05 12.53 15.68
N GLU A 309 18.56 12.62 14.45
CA GLU A 309 19.62 13.57 14.11
C GLU A 309 19.16 15.03 14.14
N LEU A 310 17.90 15.32 13.81
CA LEU A 310 17.32 16.67 13.91
C LEU A 310 17.21 17.09 15.39
N ILE A 311 16.64 16.25 16.24
CA ILE A 311 16.52 16.52 17.68
C ILE A 311 17.90 16.71 18.31
N ARG A 312 18.84 15.82 17.96
CA ARG A 312 20.22 15.91 18.39
C ARG A 312 20.91 17.20 17.96
N THR A 313 20.64 17.66 16.75
CA THR A 313 21.16 18.95 16.26
C THR A 313 20.56 20.12 17.05
N LYS A 314 19.26 20.07 17.39
CA LYS A 314 18.63 21.04 18.31
C LYS A 314 19.31 21.05 19.68
N LEU A 315 19.60 19.88 20.27
CA LEU A 315 20.29 19.80 21.56
C LEU A 315 21.68 20.44 21.51
N LEU A 316 22.47 20.17 20.45
CA LEU A 316 23.80 20.79 20.29
C LEU A 316 23.72 22.32 20.15
N VAL A 317 22.73 22.83 19.41
CA VAL A 317 22.46 24.27 19.30
C VAL A 317 22.12 24.87 20.67
N CYS A 318 21.29 24.20 21.47
CA CYS A 318 20.94 24.65 22.82
C CYS A 318 22.14 24.63 23.78
N ILE A 319 23.00 23.61 23.71
CA ILE A 319 24.25 23.51 24.49
C ILE A 319 25.20 24.66 24.14
N LYS A 320 25.32 25.04 22.87
CA LYS A 320 26.18 26.16 22.46
C LYS A 320 25.74 27.51 23.02
N GLY A 321 24.45 27.66 23.34
CA GLY A 321 23.92 28.83 24.01
C GLY A 321 24.27 28.92 25.51
N LEU A 322 24.91 27.89 26.09
CA LEU A 322 25.38 27.88 27.47
C LEU A 322 26.79 28.49 27.54
N GLY A 323 27.03 29.33 28.56
CA GLY A 323 28.32 29.99 28.78
C GLY A 323 29.43 29.03 29.25
N PRO A 324 30.69 29.51 29.34
CA PRO A 324 31.86 28.69 29.71
C PRO A 324 31.86 28.20 31.17
N GLU A 325 31.00 28.75 32.03
CA GLU A 325 30.98 28.52 33.50
C GLU A 325 30.58 27.08 33.90
N ASP A 326 29.92 26.31 33.02
CA ASP A 326 29.48 24.92 33.28
C ASP A 326 30.23 23.87 32.45
N SER A 327 31.48 24.16 32.02
CA SER A 327 32.23 23.34 31.05
C SER A 327 32.13 21.84 31.32
N ARG A 328 32.27 21.36 32.57
CA ARG A 328 32.22 19.91 32.88
C ARG A 328 30.88 19.25 32.55
N SER A 329 29.75 19.87 32.91
CA SER A 329 28.40 19.33 32.64
C SER A 329 28.06 19.44 31.16
N VAL A 330 28.44 20.56 30.54
CA VAL A 330 28.27 20.85 29.10
C VAL A 330 29.10 19.88 28.24
N ASP A 331 30.34 19.59 28.64
CA ASP A 331 31.26 18.69 27.93
C ASP A 331 30.81 17.23 28.07
N SER A 332 30.23 16.85 29.22
CA SER A 332 29.63 15.54 29.41
C SER A 332 28.43 15.33 28.49
N LEU A 333 27.53 16.33 28.40
CA LEU A 333 26.39 16.31 27.47
C LEU A 333 26.85 16.28 26.00
N ARG A 334 27.82 17.13 25.63
CA ARG A 334 28.36 17.16 24.27
C ARG A 334 29.01 15.84 23.89
N SER A 335 29.79 15.24 24.79
CA SER A 335 30.43 13.93 24.58
C SER A 335 29.41 12.79 24.49
N ALA A 336 28.40 12.79 25.36
CA ALA A 336 27.32 11.80 25.33
C ALA A 336 26.52 11.88 24.04
N LEU A 337 26.25 13.11 23.58
CA LEU A 337 25.78 13.31 22.24
C LEU A 337 26.84 12.69 21.31
N ASP A 338 28.04 13.23 21.14
CA ASP A 338 28.96 12.85 20.06
C ASP A 338 29.46 11.39 20.03
N SER A 339 29.21 10.62 21.09
CA SER A 339 29.50 9.20 21.26
C SER A 339 29.30 8.35 19.99
N GLY A 340 28.21 8.54 19.25
CA GLY A 340 27.86 7.62 18.14
C GLY A 340 26.71 6.68 18.50
N GLU A 341 26.41 6.55 19.79
CA GLU A 341 25.37 5.67 20.30
C GLU A 341 23.98 6.15 19.91
N ALA A 342 23.07 5.18 19.74
CA ALA A 342 21.65 5.48 19.62
C ALA A 342 21.18 6.11 20.94
N ILE A 343 20.54 7.26 20.85
CA ILE A 343 19.95 7.95 22.00
C ILE A 343 18.45 7.78 21.86
N ASP A 344 17.85 7.02 22.77
CA ASP A 344 16.41 6.84 22.79
C ASP A 344 15.69 8.17 23.13
N HIS A 345 14.38 8.20 22.85
CA HIS A 345 13.58 9.40 23.02
C HIS A 345 13.53 9.86 24.49
N GLN A 346 13.58 8.95 25.46
CA GLN A 346 13.55 9.33 26.88
C GLN A 346 14.83 10.04 27.27
N ARG A 347 15.98 9.48 26.88
CA ARG A 347 17.29 10.08 27.12
C ARG A 347 17.45 11.44 26.44
N MET A 348 16.84 11.65 25.26
CA MET A 348 16.77 12.96 24.61
C MET A 348 15.95 13.99 25.39
N LYS A 349 14.86 13.57 26.04
CA LYS A 349 14.07 14.44 26.94
C LYS A 349 14.89 14.81 28.18
N ASP A 350 15.58 13.84 28.76
CA ASP A 350 16.42 14.04 29.94
C ASP A 350 17.53 15.07 29.65
N PHE A 351 18.21 14.98 28.50
CA PHE A 351 19.18 15.98 28.07
C PHE A 351 18.58 17.38 27.91
N MET A 352 17.36 17.50 27.37
CA MET A 352 16.69 18.80 27.26
C MET A 352 16.33 19.37 28.63
N ALA A 353 15.88 18.53 29.56
CA ALA A 353 15.59 18.93 30.93
C ALA A 353 16.85 19.42 31.65
N ASP A 354 17.98 18.72 31.48
CA ASP A 354 19.27 19.14 32.01
C ASP A 354 19.72 20.49 31.44
N ILE A 355 19.63 20.69 30.13
CA ILE A 355 19.95 21.96 29.48
C ILE A 355 19.06 23.09 30.02
N ASN A 356 17.76 22.83 30.19
CA ASN A 356 16.82 23.82 30.72
C ASN A 356 17.11 24.17 32.18
N ARG A 357 17.46 23.18 33.01
CA ARG A 357 17.88 23.40 34.40
C ARG A 357 19.11 24.31 34.46
N ILE A 358 20.09 24.08 33.57
CA ILE A 358 21.27 24.92 33.45
C ILE A 358 20.88 26.35 33.03
N LYS A 359 20.07 26.52 31.97
CA LYS A 359 19.60 27.84 31.51
C LYS A 359 18.88 28.63 32.62
N GLN A 360 18.04 27.97 33.41
CA GLN A 360 17.29 28.59 34.51
C GLN A 360 18.21 29.03 35.66
N GLY A 361 19.19 28.20 36.03
CA GLY A 361 20.19 28.53 37.05
C GLY A 361 20.95 29.83 36.76
N HIS A 362 21.16 30.13 35.47
CA HIS A 362 21.93 31.30 35.02
C HIS A 362 21.08 32.51 34.61
N ARG A 363 19.74 32.47 34.76
CA ARG A 363 18.82 33.52 34.28
C ARG A 363 19.01 33.88 32.79
N LEU A 364 19.58 32.97 31.98
CA LEU A 364 19.93 33.20 30.58
C LEU A 364 18.70 33.15 29.63
N SER A 365 17.50 32.87 30.15
CA SER A 365 16.26 32.89 29.35
C SER A 365 15.03 33.20 30.23
N LYS A 366 14.15 34.10 29.74
CA LYS A 366 12.75 34.24 30.22
C LYS A 366 11.81 33.18 29.63
N GLU A 367 12.23 32.50 28.55
CA GLU A 367 11.47 31.45 27.89
C GLU A 367 12.10 30.08 28.18
N VAL A 368 11.42 29.27 28.97
CA VAL A 368 11.71 27.85 29.10
C VAL A 368 11.30 27.19 27.78
N GLU A 369 12.25 26.65 27.02
CA GLU A 369 11.89 25.82 25.87
C GLU A 369 11.16 24.59 26.42
N VAL A 370 9.88 24.45 26.06
CA VAL A 370 9.01 23.35 26.51
C VAL A 370 9.74 22.02 26.31
N THR A 371 9.71 21.17 27.34
CA THR A 371 10.34 19.83 27.42
C THR A 371 9.87 18.82 26.35
N ASN A 372 9.03 19.25 25.41
CA ASN A 372 8.65 18.50 24.21
C ASN A 372 9.82 18.49 23.20
N CYS A 373 10.89 17.81 23.59
CA CYS A 373 12.00 17.49 22.71
C CYS A 373 11.54 16.42 21.70
N GLY A 374 10.95 16.84 20.58
CA GLY A 374 10.75 15.97 19.41
C GLY A 374 9.33 15.43 19.18
N SER A 375 8.42 15.48 20.15
CA SER A 375 7.03 15.00 19.95
C SER A 375 6.29 15.75 18.85
N GLU A 376 6.43 17.08 18.78
CA GLU A 376 5.88 17.90 17.69
C GLU A 376 6.46 17.50 16.32
N LEU A 377 7.73 17.08 16.25
CA LEU A 377 8.36 16.68 15.00
C LEU A 377 7.84 15.30 14.56
N ASN A 378 7.72 14.34 15.47
CA ASN A 378 7.17 13.01 15.18
C ASN A 378 5.73 13.09 14.65
N ASP A 379 4.91 13.97 15.23
CA ASP A 379 3.52 14.18 14.80
C ASP A 379 3.41 14.81 13.40
N MET A 380 4.44 15.55 12.98
CA MET A 380 4.54 16.16 11.65
C MET A 380 5.19 15.25 10.59
N ILE A 381 5.85 14.16 10.99
CA ILE A 381 6.44 13.19 10.07
C ILE A 381 5.33 12.33 9.49
N VAL A 382 5.21 12.36 8.16
CA VAL A 382 4.24 11.53 7.46
C VAL A 382 4.86 10.16 7.19
N LYS A 383 4.29 9.14 7.82
CA LYS A 383 4.60 7.72 7.59
C LYS A 383 3.62 7.18 6.54
N THR A 384 4.13 6.47 5.53
CA THR A 384 3.28 5.84 4.52
C THR A 384 2.43 4.74 5.16
N ARG A 385 1.13 4.72 4.88
CA ARG A 385 0.24 3.64 5.33
C ARG A 385 0.48 2.39 4.48
N ASN A 386 0.86 1.29 5.12
CA ASN A 386 1.20 0.02 4.46
C ASN A 386 -0.02 -0.76 3.98
N PHE A 387 -0.85 -0.21 3.09
CA PHE A 387 -2.08 -0.89 2.64
C PHE A 387 -1.80 -2.21 1.89
N THR A 388 -0.63 -2.40 1.32
CA THR A 388 -0.33 -3.59 0.50
C THR A 388 0.25 -4.77 1.28
N GLN A 389 0.56 -4.59 2.57
CA GLN A 389 1.22 -5.60 3.39
C GLN A 389 0.29 -6.12 4.47
N GLY A 390 0.26 -7.45 4.60
CA GLY A 390 -0.53 -8.16 5.60
C GLY A 390 -1.91 -8.58 5.10
N PRO A 391 -2.59 -9.42 5.90
CA PRO A 391 -3.92 -9.89 5.58
C PRO A 391 -4.93 -8.74 5.54
N TRP A 392 -5.92 -8.90 4.69
CA TRP A 392 -7.05 -8.01 4.57
C TRP A 392 -8.28 -8.71 5.12
N TYR A 393 -9.16 -7.97 5.78
CA TYR A 393 -10.34 -8.51 6.43
C TYR A 393 -11.60 -7.82 5.94
N LYS A 394 -12.71 -8.55 6.01
CA LYS A 394 -14.05 -8.02 5.81
C LYS A 394 -14.87 -8.26 7.06
N CYS A 395 -15.42 -7.18 7.63
CA CYS A 395 -16.29 -7.30 8.80
C CYS A 395 -17.73 -7.66 8.45
N ILE A 396 -18.53 -7.95 9.48
CA ILE A 396 -19.96 -8.27 9.36
C ILE A 396 -20.78 -7.19 8.63
N LYS A 397 -20.34 -5.92 8.68
CA LYS A 397 -20.98 -4.79 7.98
C LYS A 397 -20.49 -4.61 6.53
N GLY A 398 -19.56 -5.46 6.08
CA GLY A 398 -19.01 -5.45 4.72
C GLY A 398 -17.88 -4.44 4.49
N HIS A 399 -17.33 -3.82 5.53
CA HIS A 399 -16.17 -2.95 5.39
C HIS A 399 -14.90 -3.79 5.20
N VAL A 400 -14.07 -3.36 4.24
CA VAL A 400 -12.80 -4.00 3.90
C VAL A 400 -11.65 -3.17 4.45
N TYR A 401 -10.81 -3.76 5.29
CA TYR A 401 -9.70 -3.06 5.96
C TYR A 401 -8.47 -3.97 6.09
N SER A 402 -7.30 -3.37 6.26
CA SER A 402 -6.05 -4.11 6.41
C SER A 402 -5.70 -4.31 7.89
N ALA A 403 -5.03 -5.42 8.22
CA ALA A 403 -4.54 -5.69 9.58
C ALA A 403 -3.74 -4.53 10.20
N VAL A 404 -2.97 -3.80 9.38
CA VAL A 404 -2.19 -2.63 9.83
C VAL A 404 -3.06 -1.43 10.24
N GLU A 405 -4.35 -1.43 9.91
CA GLU A 405 -5.30 -0.39 10.34
C GLU A 405 -5.94 -0.68 11.70
N CYS A 406 -5.75 -1.87 12.27
CA CYS A 406 -6.23 -2.23 13.61
C CYS A 406 -5.32 -1.60 14.68
N VAL A 407 -5.70 -0.40 15.14
CA VAL A 407 -4.95 0.33 16.17
C VAL A 407 -5.39 -0.15 17.56
N GLN A 408 -4.53 -0.96 18.17
CA GLN A 408 -4.47 -1.41 19.57
C GLN A 408 -5.27 -2.65 20.01
N GLU A 409 -4.58 -3.47 20.82
CA GLU A 409 -5.03 -4.60 21.67
C GLU A 409 -5.59 -5.85 20.98
N GLY A 410 -4.72 -6.62 20.31
CA GLY A 410 -4.84 -8.08 20.15
C GLY A 410 -6.07 -8.66 19.44
N SER A 411 -7.05 -7.82 19.09
CA SER A 411 -8.33 -8.16 18.48
C SER A 411 -8.47 -7.39 17.18
N ILE A 412 -8.77 -8.13 16.12
CA ILE A 412 -8.93 -7.62 14.76
C ILE A 412 -10.30 -6.92 14.70
N THR A 413 -10.29 -5.60 14.82
CA THR A 413 -11.52 -4.79 14.85
C THR A 413 -11.57 -3.82 13.67
N CYS A 414 -12.71 -3.78 13.00
CA CYS A 414 -12.95 -2.91 11.85
C CYS A 414 -12.87 -1.41 12.24
N PRO A 415 -11.92 -0.63 11.67
CA PRO A 415 -11.75 0.80 12.00
C PRO A 415 -12.98 1.65 11.66
N ASP A 416 -13.64 1.36 10.54
CA ASP A 416 -14.82 2.09 10.08
C ASP A 416 -16.03 1.86 11.02
N CYS A 417 -16.17 0.64 11.55
CA CYS A 417 -17.17 0.32 12.56
C CYS A 417 -16.88 1.04 13.89
N LEU A 418 -15.63 1.02 14.36
CA LEU A 418 -15.21 1.73 15.57
C LEU A 418 -15.45 3.24 15.46
N ALA A 419 -15.13 3.83 14.31
CA ALA A 419 -15.36 5.25 14.05
C ALA A 419 -16.85 5.61 14.06
N ALA A 420 -17.71 4.73 13.51
CA ALA A 420 -19.15 4.91 13.57
C ALA A 420 -19.67 4.85 15.01
N THR A 421 -19.21 3.89 15.81
CA THR A 421 -19.61 3.74 17.23
C THR A 421 -19.20 4.96 18.08
N ARG A 422 -18.01 5.53 17.83
CA ARG A 422 -17.54 6.76 18.49
C ARG A 422 -18.33 8.01 18.09
N ARG A 423 -18.90 8.05 16.88
CA ARG A 423 -19.77 9.16 16.45
C ARG A 423 -21.15 9.07 17.08
N THR A 424 -21.68 7.86 17.28
CA THR A 424 -22.96 7.64 17.97
C THR A 424 -22.93 7.94 19.46
N THR A 425 -21.75 7.89 20.12
CA THR A 425 -21.62 8.29 21.53
C THR A 425 -21.46 9.80 21.74
N GLN A 426 -21.30 10.60 20.67
CA GLN A 426 -21.13 12.06 20.74
C GLN A 426 -22.20 12.87 20.00
N ALA A 427 -23.23 12.27 19.41
CA ALA A 427 -24.29 13.02 18.73
C ALA A 427 -25.67 12.36 18.90
N GLN A 428 -26.64 13.17 19.33
CA GLN A 428 -28.08 12.91 19.23
C GLN A 428 -28.53 12.78 17.76
N PRO A 429 -29.67 12.12 17.48
CA PRO A 429 -29.93 11.54 16.16
C PRO A 429 -30.36 12.60 15.15
N GLU A 430 -29.56 12.80 14.09
CA GLU A 430 -30.06 13.38 12.85
C GLU A 430 -30.27 12.29 11.79
N VAL A 431 -31.41 12.43 11.11
CA VAL A 431 -32.00 11.51 10.13
C VAL A 431 -31.02 11.24 8.97
N VAL A 432 -30.75 9.95 8.74
CA VAL A 432 -29.96 9.43 7.61
C VAL A 432 -30.68 9.74 6.28
N PRO A 433 -30.07 10.44 5.31
CA PRO A 433 -30.60 10.49 3.96
C PRO A 433 -30.41 9.14 3.28
N THR A 434 -31.47 8.66 2.64
CA THR A 434 -31.53 7.43 1.85
C THR A 434 -30.43 7.39 0.77
N PRO A 435 -29.75 6.25 0.53
CA PRO A 435 -28.71 6.16 -0.48
C PRO A 435 -29.28 6.38 -1.89
N MET A 436 -28.66 7.30 -2.65
CA MET A 436 -29.01 7.60 -4.04
C MET A 436 -28.76 6.38 -4.94
N LYS A 437 -29.67 6.15 -5.90
CA LYS A 437 -29.64 5.04 -6.85
C LYS A 437 -28.40 5.10 -7.76
N LEU A 438 -27.83 3.93 -8.05
CA LEU A 438 -26.65 3.71 -8.91
C LEU A 438 -26.73 4.39 -10.30
N SER A 439 -27.94 4.69 -10.78
CA SER A 439 -28.17 5.37 -12.06
C SER A 439 -27.72 6.84 -12.09
N GLN A 440 -27.56 7.49 -10.94
CA GLN A 440 -27.17 8.91 -10.88
C GLN A 440 -25.65 9.12 -10.88
N LEU A 441 -24.84 8.09 -10.55
CA LEU A 441 -23.37 8.20 -10.51
C LEU A 441 -22.73 8.15 -11.91
N MET A 442 -23.41 7.56 -12.91
CA MET A 442 -22.87 7.38 -14.26
C MET A 442 -22.90 8.65 -15.13
N ASN A 443 -23.63 9.70 -14.73
CA ASN A 443 -23.77 10.93 -15.53
C ASN A 443 -22.68 11.99 -15.28
N MET A 444 -21.74 11.75 -14.35
CA MET A 444 -20.67 12.72 -14.04
C MET A 444 -19.31 12.41 -14.67
N THR A 445 -19.16 11.26 -15.35
CA THR A 445 -17.90 10.85 -16.00
C THR A 445 -17.89 11.00 -17.52
N PHE A 446 -18.97 11.49 -18.13
CA PHE A 446 -19.06 11.72 -19.59
C PHE A 446 -19.45 13.16 -19.94
N LYS A 447 -18.63 14.16 -19.56
CA LYS A 447 -18.74 15.54 -20.11
C LYS A 447 -17.42 16.21 -20.51
N HIS A 448 -16.32 15.47 -20.62
CA HIS A 448 -15.13 15.95 -21.33
C HIS A 448 -14.76 14.97 -22.45
N GLY A 449 -15.44 15.14 -23.59
CA GLY A 449 -15.02 14.57 -24.85
C GLY A 449 -13.69 15.18 -25.28
N LEU A 450 -12.66 14.36 -25.42
CA LEU A 450 -11.47 14.70 -26.19
C LEU A 450 -11.79 14.56 -27.68
N VAL A 451 -12.32 15.63 -28.27
CA VAL A 451 -12.14 15.89 -29.69
C VAL A 451 -10.76 16.51 -29.85
N THR A 452 -9.78 15.75 -30.34
CA THR A 452 -8.69 16.31 -31.16
C THR A 452 -8.29 15.30 -32.23
N GLY A 453 -8.88 15.46 -33.42
CA GLY A 453 -8.33 14.90 -34.64
C GLY A 453 -7.11 15.71 -35.06
N ALA A 454 -5.92 15.14 -34.94
CA ALA A 454 -4.71 15.66 -35.59
C ALA A 454 -4.28 14.68 -36.69
N LYS A 455 -4.66 15.00 -37.94
CA LYS A 455 -4.16 14.35 -39.15
C LYS A 455 -2.63 14.49 -39.22
N ARG A 456 -1.88 13.44 -38.85
CA ARG A 456 -0.45 13.34 -39.20
C ARG A 456 -0.32 12.91 -40.66
N LYS A 457 0.03 13.86 -41.53
CA LYS A 457 0.49 13.61 -42.90
C LYS A 457 1.72 12.69 -42.85
N ARG A 458 1.61 11.48 -43.43
CA ARG A 458 2.74 10.59 -43.73
C ARG A 458 3.65 11.28 -44.76
N LYS A 459 4.87 11.68 -44.35
CA LYS A 459 5.96 11.99 -45.28
C LYS A 459 6.42 10.68 -45.93
N LYS A 460 6.32 10.60 -47.26
CA LYS A 460 6.91 9.54 -48.10
C LYS A 460 8.43 9.49 -47.88
N ARG A 461 8.96 8.29 -47.59
CA ARG A 461 10.39 7.97 -47.74
C ARG A 461 10.74 7.95 -49.24
N PRO A 462 11.87 8.53 -49.69
CA PRO A 462 12.35 8.33 -51.05
C PRO A 462 12.92 6.92 -51.19
N GLY A 463 12.57 6.26 -52.30
CA GLY A 463 12.98 4.89 -52.62
C GLY A 463 14.48 4.77 -52.90
N LYS A 464 15.07 3.68 -52.41
CA LYS A 464 16.40 3.22 -52.83
C LYS A 464 16.26 2.64 -54.24
N ALA A 465 16.99 3.21 -55.20
CA ALA A 465 17.19 2.65 -56.51
C ALA A 465 18.07 1.38 -56.40
N SER A 466 17.52 0.25 -56.80
CA SER A 466 18.27 -0.97 -57.11
C SER A 466 18.88 -0.84 -58.50
N LYS A 467 20.21 -0.72 -58.57
CA LYS A 467 20.97 -0.98 -59.80
C LYS A 467 21.01 -2.49 -60.02
N ALA A 468 20.39 -2.94 -61.11
CA ALA A 468 20.61 -4.27 -61.67
C ALA A 468 21.97 -4.28 -62.39
N ARG A 469 22.77 -5.29 -62.08
CA ARG A 469 23.85 -5.84 -62.90
C ARG A 469 23.40 -7.26 -63.24
N GLY A 470 23.45 -7.63 -64.51
CA GLY A 470 23.05 -8.94 -65.04
C GLY A 470 21.88 -8.81 -65.98
#